data_AF-A0A3C0B8M4-F1
#
_entry.id   AF-A0A3C0B8M4-F1
#
_cell.length_a   1.000
_cell.length_b   1.000
_cell.length_c   1.000
_cell.angle_alpha   90.00
_cell.angle_beta   90.00
_cell.angle_gamma   90.00
#
_symmetry.space_group_name_H-M   'P 1'
#
loop_
_entity.id
_entity.type
_entity.pdbx_description
1 polymer ?
#
loop_
_entity_poly.entity_id
_entity_poly.type
_entity_poly.pdbx_seq_one_letter_code
_entity_poly.pdbx_strand_id
1 'polypeptide(L)'
;MNKNTIIGLVLIFAIMIGYTWWSAPSEEELAARQHTRDSIIAAQAIEQQQQLERQSQRPLQADTLPVASSAPAEMAVRDSSAVINRFGVFAASAAGTQQDFIIETDLLRLTLSNKGGRISQVELKDYKTFDGKPLLLFVPDSSMFDIGFYADNRVINTSHFYFEPEWSDVRFTGKNNLQITGNDSLRFAMRLYAGASDSVTHTDKYIEFIYSVRSDRYMVGFDVNFVNMDQVLPVNTKDLNVNWYARLLRQEKSLSTEKMNTSIHYRHSDGEVDYLSERKDDDEKIQTRVKWISFKQQFFASTLIADEYFINTDLEKRGEPEKEPRYLETMTANLSLPFNPAMDKQVGMQFYFGPLKYNILRKYKLDLERQIPLGWSFFLMQWINRFAVLPVFNFLEGFNLNYGIIILILTVLLKIVLFPIAYKTYMSSAKMRVLKPEIDEINAKYPKKEDAMKKQ
;
A
#
# COMPACT_ATOMS: atom_id res chain seq x y z
N MET A 1 -25.13 -39.46 -6.18
CA MET A 1 -24.52 -39.55 -4.84
C MET A 1 -24.85 -40.93 -4.26
N ASN A 2 -23.86 -41.71 -3.81
CA ASN A 2 -24.13 -43.04 -3.25
C ASN A 2 -24.83 -42.90 -1.88
N LYS A 3 -25.74 -43.82 -1.56
CA LYS A 3 -26.50 -43.82 -0.28
C LYS A 3 -25.56 -43.78 0.93
N ASN A 4 -24.40 -44.42 0.84
CA ASN A 4 -23.38 -44.45 1.88
C ASN A 4 -22.71 -43.07 2.09
N THR A 5 -22.62 -42.24 1.06
CA THR A 5 -22.09 -40.86 1.15
C THR A 5 -23.10 -39.93 1.82
N ILE A 6 -24.40 -40.11 1.57
CA ILE A 6 -25.46 -39.36 2.24
C ILE A 6 -25.53 -39.71 3.72
N ILE A 7 -25.45 -41.00 4.06
CA ILE A 7 -25.46 -41.48 5.45
C ILE A 7 -24.24 -40.97 6.21
N GLY A 8 -23.05 -40.97 5.58
CA GLY A 8 -21.84 -40.41 6.17
C GLY A 8 -21.96 -38.91 6.47
N LEU A 9 -22.55 -38.14 5.55
CA LEU A 9 -22.73 -36.70 5.73
C LEU A 9 -23.76 -36.36 6.82
N VAL A 10 -24.84 -37.16 6.92
CA VAL A 10 -25.83 -37.03 7.99
C VAL A 10 -25.24 -37.39 9.36
N LEU A 11 -24.39 -38.42 9.44
CA LEU A 11 -23.70 -38.79 10.69
C LEU A 11 -22.70 -37.72 11.14
N ILE A 12 -21.94 -37.13 10.20
CA ILE A 12 -21.02 -36.03 10.51
C ILE A 12 -21.79 -34.81 11.01
N PHE A 13 -22.93 -34.50 10.40
CA PHE A 13 -23.78 -33.39 10.82
C PHE A 13 -24.39 -33.63 12.21
N ALA A 14 -24.82 -34.86 12.51
CA ALA A 14 -25.32 -35.24 13.83
C ALA A 14 -24.23 -35.18 14.92
N ILE A 15 -23.00 -35.58 14.60
CA ILE A 15 -21.85 -35.48 15.51
C ILE A 15 -21.47 -34.02 15.77
N MET A 16 -21.48 -33.17 14.74
CA MET A 16 -21.22 -31.73 14.92
C MET A 16 -22.27 -31.07 15.83
N ILE A 17 -23.56 -31.36 15.63
CA ILE A 17 -24.62 -30.82 16.48
C ILE A 17 -24.48 -31.30 17.92
N GLY A 18 -24.19 -32.59 18.12
CA GLY A 18 -23.93 -33.15 19.44
C GLY A 18 -22.72 -32.51 20.13
N TYR A 19 -21.64 -32.24 19.39
CA TYR A 19 -20.46 -31.58 19.93
C TYR A 19 -20.72 -30.11 20.28
N THR A 20 -21.45 -29.37 19.46
CA THR A 20 -21.82 -27.97 19.76
C THR A 20 -22.76 -27.86 20.97
N TRP A 21 -23.62 -28.85 21.18
CA TRP A 21 -24.52 -28.86 22.34
C TRP A 21 -23.78 -29.25 23.63
N TRP A 22 -22.78 -30.12 23.53
CA TRP A 22 -21.93 -30.51 24.66
C TRP A 22 -20.88 -29.45 25.03
N SER A 23 -20.40 -28.66 24.06
CA SER A 23 -19.41 -27.59 24.28
C SER A 23 -20.03 -26.20 24.53
N ALA A 24 -21.36 -26.11 24.60
CA ALA A 24 -22.04 -24.88 24.98
C ALA A 24 -21.70 -24.55 26.46
N PRO A 25 -21.18 -23.34 26.76
CA PRO A 25 -20.84 -22.95 28.13
C PRO A 25 -22.09 -22.94 29.01
N SER A 26 -21.96 -23.39 30.26
CA SER A 26 -23.07 -23.46 31.22
C SER A 26 -23.59 -22.07 31.57
N GLU A 27 -24.87 -21.97 31.98
CA GLU A 27 -25.49 -20.69 32.37
C GLU A 27 -24.75 -20.00 33.52
N GLU A 28 -24.14 -20.76 34.43
CA GLU A 28 -23.33 -20.22 35.53
C GLU A 28 -22.01 -19.57 35.03
N GLU A 29 -21.35 -20.15 34.03
CA GLU A 29 -20.13 -19.55 33.44
C GLU A 29 -20.43 -18.29 32.63
N LEU A 30 -21.61 -18.23 31.99
CA LEU A 30 -22.10 -17.04 31.29
C LEU A 30 -22.44 -15.92 32.29
N ALA A 31 -23.11 -16.25 33.40
CA ALA A 31 -23.42 -15.31 34.47
C ALA A 31 -22.15 -14.77 35.15
N ALA A 32 -21.15 -15.62 35.41
CA ALA A 32 -19.87 -15.18 35.97
C ALA A 32 -19.09 -14.26 35.03
N ARG A 33 -19.14 -14.52 33.70
CA ARG A 33 -18.55 -13.63 32.69
C ARG A 33 -19.28 -12.29 32.55
N GLN A 34 -20.60 -12.27 32.74
CA GLN A 34 -21.36 -11.02 32.76
C GLN A 34 -21.05 -10.22 34.03
N HIS A 35 -21.02 -10.86 35.20
CA HIS A 35 -20.73 -10.18 36.46
C HIS A 35 -19.28 -9.61 36.52
N THR A 36 -18.32 -10.27 35.87
CA THR A 36 -16.95 -9.76 35.73
C THR A 36 -16.85 -8.62 34.72
N ARG A 37 -17.65 -8.63 33.65
CA ARG A 37 -17.73 -7.49 32.71
C ARG A 37 -18.39 -6.28 33.34
N ASP A 38 -19.48 -6.48 34.08
CA ASP A 38 -20.22 -5.40 34.73
C ASP A 38 -19.38 -4.74 35.84
N SER A 39 -18.57 -5.51 36.57
CA SER A 39 -17.65 -4.95 37.56
C SER A 39 -16.50 -4.15 36.94
N ILE A 40 -15.98 -4.57 35.78
CA ILE A 40 -14.94 -3.83 35.04
C ILE A 40 -15.51 -2.50 34.50
N ILE A 41 -16.72 -2.51 33.95
CA ILE A 41 -17.38 -1.29 33.45
C ILE A 41 -17.66 -0.32 34.60
N ALA A 42 -18.13 -0.82 35.74
CA ALA A 42 -18.35 0.00 36.93
C ALA A 42 -17.04 0.61 37.46
N ALA A 43 -15.94 -0.15 37.49
CA ALA A 43 -14.63 0.37 37.91
C ALA A 43 -14.11 1.46 36.95
N GLN A 44 -14.26 1.29 35.64
CA GLN A 44 -13.87 2.29 34.64
C GLN A 44 -14.72 3.57 34.72
N ALA A 45 -16.03 3.44 35.01
CA ALA A 45 -16.92 4.58 35.20
C ALA A 45 -16.51 5.40 36.44
N ILE A 46 -16.13 4.74 37.53
CA ILE A 46 -15.64 5.40 38.76
C ILE A 46 -14.30 6.11 38.51
N GLU A 47 -13.38 5.50 37.75
CA GLU A 47 -12.12 6.15 37.38
C GLU A 47 -12.34 7.39 36.49
N GLN A 48 -13.26 7.33 35.51
CA GLN A 48 -13.63 8.50 34.71
C GLN A 48 -14.25 9.61 35.56
N GLN A 49 -15.11 9.26 36.50
CA GLN A 49 -15.77 10.23 37.38
C GLN A 49 -14.75 10.90 38.32
N GLN A 50 -13.78 10.15 38.83
CA GLN A 50 -12.66 10.71 39.61
C GLN A 50 -11.72 11.59 38.77
N GLN A 51 -11.52 11.30 37.49
CA GLN A 51 -10.74 12.16 36.59
C GLN A 51 -11.46 13.49 36.29
N LEU A 52 -12.78 13.45 36.13
CA LEU A 52 -13.62 14.64 35.97
C LEU A 52 -13.63 15.51 37.25
N GLU A 53 -13.68 14.89 38.44
CA GLU A 53 -13.57 15.60 39.72
C GLU A 53 -12.18 16.22 39.97
N ARG A 54 -11.11 15.57 39.50
CA ARG A 54 -9.75 16.15 39.55
C ARG A 54 -9.56 17.32 38.60
N GLN A 55 -10.34 17.40 37.51
CA GLN A 55 -10.33 18.54 36.60
C GLN A 55 -11.13 19.73 37.15
N SER A 56 -12.18 19.49 37.93
CA SER A 56 -13.03 20.54 38.52
C SER A 56 -12.48 21.16 39.81
N GLN A 57 -11.45 20.57 40.44
CA GLN A 57 -10.78 21.12 41.63
C GLN A 57 -9.51 21.95 41.35
N ARG A 58 -9.23 22.35 40.10
CA ARG A 58 -8.20 23.38 39.85
C ARG A 58 -8.68 24.72 40.45
N PRO A 59 -7.93 25.36 41.37
CA PRO A 59 -8.33 26.65 41.90
C PRO A 59 -8.33 27.70 40.78
N LEU A 60 -9.49 28.33 40.58
CA LEU A 60 -9.67 29.55 39.80
C LEU A 60 -8.82 30.66 40.44
N GLN A 61 -7.67 30.98 39.85
CA GLN A 61 -7.00 32.24 40.13
C GLN A 61 -7.79 33.35 39.44
N ALA A 62 -8.23 34.29 40.27
CA ALA A 62 -9.07 35.42 39.92
C ALA A 62 -8.41 36.35 38.88
N ASP A 63 -9.28 36.90 38.03
CA ASP A 63 -9.04 38.09 37.21
C ASP A 63 -8.29 39.17 38.01
N THR A 64 -7.08 39.45 37.58
CA THR A 64 -6.51 40.80 37.69
C THR A 64 -6.01 41.19 36.31
N LEU A 65 -6.71 42.15 35.71
CA LEU A 65 -6.32 42.84 34.48
C LEU A 65 -4.87 43.34 34.63
N PRO A 66 -3.94 43.00 33.71
CA PRO A 66 -2.69 43.71 33.62
C PRO A 66 -2.93 45.01 32.87
N VAL A 67 -2.70 46.11 33.56
CA VAL A 67 -2.32 47.38 32.94
C VAL A 67 -1.15 47.12 31.99
N ALA A 68 -1.25 47.65 30.79
CA ALA A 68 -0.24 47.57 29.75
C ALA A 68 1.15 47.99 30.27
N SER A 69 2.11 47.07 30.19
CA SER A 69 3.55 47.35 30.33
C SER A 69 4.37 46.16 29.85
N SER A 70 4.81 46.23 28.59
CA SER A 70 6.03 45.61 28.03
C SER A 70 6.53 44.26 28.60
N ALA A 71 6.22 43.14 27.93
CA ALA A 71 7.10 41.94 27.90
C ALA A 71 6.72 40.94 26.78
N PRO A 72 7.32 41.02 25.57
CA PRO A 72 7.21 39.96 24.55
C PRO A 72 8.14 38.75 24.80
N ALA A 73 9.08 38.85 25.76
CA ALA A 73 10.21 37.93 25.85
C ALA A 73 9.91 36.63 26.64
N GLU A 74 9.07 36.66 27.68
CA GLU A 74 8.90 35.47 28.56
C GLU A 74 8.00 34.37 27.98
N MET A 75 7.06 34.70 27.09
CA MET A 75 6.26 33.70 26.36
C MET A 75 7.05 33.02 25.23
N ALA A 76 7.94 33.73 24.53
CA ALA A 76 8.76 33.17 23.45
C ALA A 76 9.84 32.20 23.95
N VAL A 77 10.37 32.42 25.17
CA VAL A 77 11.42 31.59 25.79
C VAL A 77 10.86 30.24 26.29
N ARG A 78 9.60 30.19 26.73
CA ARG A 78 8.93 28.93 27.14
C ARG A 78 8.62 28.03 25.95
N ASP A 79 8.25 28.60 24.81
CA ASP A 79 7.99 27.84 23.58
C ASP A 79 9.30 27.29 22.98
N SER A 80 10.35 28.12 22.96
CA SER A 80 11.66 27.73 22.44
C SER A 80 12.32 26.58 23.24
N SER A 81 12.23 26.61 24.57
CA SER A 81 12.78 25.55 25.43
C SER A 81 12.00 24.23 25.32
N ALA A 82 10.68 24.28 25.14
CA ALA A 82 9.87 23.08 24.91
C ALA A 82 10.19 22.40 23.57
N VAL A 83 10.38 23.18 22.51
CA VAL A 83 10.77 22.68 21.17
C VAL A 83 12.15 22.03 21.21
N ILE A 84 13.13 22.66 21.88
CA ILE A 84 14.47 22.07 22.09
C ILE A 84 14.36 20.77 22.90
N ASN A 85 13.59 20.77 23.98
CA ASN A 85 13.38 19.57 24.81
C ASN A 85 12.66 18.44 24.07
N ARG A 86 11.87 18.73 23.03
CA ARG A 86 11.20 17.70 22.22
C ARG A 86 12.08 17.19 21.09
N PHE A 87 12.72 18.08 20.34
CA PHE A 87 13.38 17.73 19.07
C PHE A 87 14.92 17.74 19.12
N GLY A 88 15.52 18.14 20.25
CA GLY A 88 16.96 18.10 20.47
C GLY A 88 17.72 18.86 19.37
N VAL A 89 18.70 18.18 18.77
CA VAL A 89 19.55 18.75 17.70
C VAL A 89 18.81 19.13 16.42
N PHE A 90 17.55 18.72 16.25
CA PHE A 90 16.73 19.10 15.08
C PHE A 90 15.73 20.22 15.40
N ALA A 91 15.79 20.83 16.59
CA ALA A 91 14.82 21.83 17.02
C ALA A 91 14.73 23.04 16.09
N ALA A 92 15.84 23.48 15.49
CA ALA A 92 15.84 24.57 14.52
C ALA A 92 14.98 24.24 13.29
N SER A 93 15.08 23.01 12.78
CA SER A 93 14.32 22.51 11.63
C SER A 93 12.85 22.19 11.96
N ALA A 94 12.43 22.26 13.23
CA ALA A 94 11.04 22.02 13.62
C ALA A 94 10.14 23.23 13.37
N ALA A 95 10.73 24.44 13.34
CA ALA A 95 10.04 25.68 13.01
C ALA A 95 10.27 26.04 11.54
N GLY A 96 9.19 26.33 10.81
CA GLY A 96 9.27 26.65 9.40
C GLY A 96 7.89 26.88 8.80
N THR A 97 7.86 27.33 7.55
CA THR A 97 6.63 27.47 6.77
C THR A 97 6.55 26.33 5.77
N GLN A 98 5.39 25.68 5.69
CA GLN A 98 5.15 24.64 4.70
C GLN A 98 5.15 25.25 3.30
N GLN A 99 5.95 24.68 2.41
CA GLN A 99 6.09 25.04 1.02
C GLN A 99 6.08 23.77 0.18
N ASP A 100 5.43 23.85 -0.97
CA ASP A 100 5.30 22.73 -1.90
C ASP A 100 6.05 23.04 -3.21
N PHE A 101 6.77 22.03 -3.69
CA PHE A 101 7.52 22.03 -4.94
C PHE A 101 6.86 21.06 -5.92
N ILE A 102 6.54 21.55 -7.11
CA ILE A 102 5.87 20.79 -8.15
C ILE A 102 6.92 20.35 -9.17
N ILE A 103 7.09 19.05 -9.34
CA ILE A 103 7.90 18.47 -10.41
C ILE A 103 6.95 17.89 -11.45
N GLU A 104 6.93 18.48 -12.64
CA GLU A 104 6.11 18.06 -13.76
C GLU A 104 6.96 17.40 -14.84
N THR A 105 6.56 16.19 -15.23
CA THR A 105 7.14 15.42 -16.33
C THR A 105 6.14 15.19 -17.45
N ASP A 106 6.52 14.45 -18.48
CA ASP A 106 5.58 14.03 -19.54
C ASP A 106 4.47 13.14 -18.96
N LEU A 107 4.79 12.26 -17.99
CA LEU A 107 3.90 11.22 -17.46
C LEU A 107 3.30 11.53 -16.09
N LEU A 108 4.00 12.30 -15.26
CA LEU A 108 3.72 12.50 -13.85
C LEU A 108 3.68 13.98 -13.49
N ARG A 109 2.88 14.31 -12.48
CA ARG A 109 3.02 15.56 -11.73
C ARG A 109 3.12 15.22 -10.24
N LEU A 110 4.30 15.47 -9.68
CA LEU A 110 4.65 15.20 -8.29
C LEU A 110 4.60 16.50 -7.51
N THR A 111 3.99 16.48 -6.33
CA THR A 111 4.08 17.58 -5.36
C THR A 111 4.90 17.09 -4.19
N LEU A 112 6.00 17.79 -3.90
CA LEU A 112 6.91 17.51 -2.79
C LEU A 112 6.73 18.59 -1.75
N SER A 113 6.42 18.20 -0.52
CA SER A 113 6.30 19.15 0.58
C SER A 113 7.60 19.22 1.35
N ASN A 114 8.06 20.43 1.66
CA ASN A 114 9.20 20.62 2.53
C ASN A 114 8.91 20.12 3.96
N LYS A 115 7.63 20.06 4.37
CA LYS A 115 7.23 19.43 5.63
C LYS A 115 7.36 17.91 5.50
N GLY A 116 8.27 17.34 6.27
CA GLY A 116 8.63 15.92 6.17
C GLY A 116 9.50 15.57 4.98
N GLY A 117 9.80 16.52 4.09
CA GLY A 117 10.57 16.29 2.88
C GLY A 117 9.95 15.25 1.95
N ARG A 118 8.62 15.06 1.96
CA ARG A 118 7.94 13.92 1.34
C ARG A 118 7.23 14.27 0.03
N ILE A 119 6.95 13.26 -0.78
CA ILE A 119 5.98 13.37 -1.88
C ILE A 119 4.57 13.38 -1.26
N SER A 120 3.88 14.51 -1.37
CA SER A 120 2.55 14.73 -0.78
C SER A 120 1.41 14.44 -1.76
N GLN A 121 1.66 14.52 -3.07
CA GLN A 121 0.67 14.24 -4.10
C GLN A 121 1.33 13.67 -5.36
N VAL A 122 0.65 12.71 -5.99
CA VAL A 122 1.05 12.16 -7.29
C VAL A 122 -0.13 12.10 -8.24
N GLU A 123 -0.01 12.78 -9.38
CA GLU A 123 -0.96 12.75 -10.49
C GLU A 123 -0.36 12.00 -11.69
N LEU A 124 -1.14 11.09 -12.30
CA LEU A 124 -0.78 10.43 -13.55
C LEU A 124 -1.44 11.18 -14.72
N LYS A 125 -0.64 11.92 -15.50
CA LYS A 125 -1.13 12.90 -16.50
C LYS A 125 -1.92 12.28 -17.65
N ASP A 126 -1.58 11.05 -18.03
CA ASP A 126 -2.24 10.32 -19.13
C ASP A 126 -3.58 9.69 -18.73
N TYR A 127 -3.98 9.78 -17.46
CA TYR A 127 -5.09 9.03 -16.90
C TYR A 127 -6.10 9.95 -16.21
N LYS A 128 -7.36 9.51 -16.25
CA LYS A 128 -8.49 10.18 -15.60
C LYS A 128 -9.29 9.16 -14.80
N THR A 129 -9.95 9.64 -13.76
CA THR A 129 -10.94 8.85 -13.01
C THR A 129 -12.18 8.59 -13.87
N PHE A 130 -13.06 7.69 -13.41
CA PHE A 130 -14.30 7.35 -14.12
C PHE A 130 -15.25 8.54 -14.37
N ASP A 131 -15.13 9.61 -13.57
CA ASP A 131 -15.90 10.85 -13.69
C ASP A 131 -15.14 11.98 -14.43
N GLY A 132 -13.99 11.67 -15.02
CA GLY A 132 -13.23 12.58 -15.89
C GLY A 132 -12.30 13.56 -15.17
N LYS A 133 -12.09 13.40 -13.86
CA LYS A 133 -11.14 14.20 -13.07
C LYS A 133 -9.70 13.69 -13.26
N PRO A 134 -8.68 14.50 -12.91
CA PRO A 134 -7.29 14.03 -12.87
C PRO A 134 -7.15 12.79 -11.98
N LEU A 135 -6.34 11.82 -12.41
CA LEU A 135 -6.07 10.62 -11.64
C LEU A 135 -4.97 10.88 -10.60
N LEU A 136 -5.38 10.96 -9.33
CA LEU A 136 -4.48 11.14 -8.19
C LEU A 136 -4.34 9.80 -7.44
N LEU A 137 -3.10 9.35 -7.22
CA LEU A 137 -2.83 8.14 -6.43
C LEU A 137 -3.08 8.39 -4.93
N PHE A 138 -2.64 9.55 -4.45
CA PHE A 138 -2.89 10.05 -3.11
C PHE A 138 -2.74 11.57 -3.07
N VAL A 139 -3.27 12.17 -2.01
CA VAL A 139 -3.28 13.62 -1.76
C VAL A 139 -2.64 13.93 -0.40
N PRO A 140 -2.31 15.21 -0.11
CA PRO A 140 -1.55 15.55 1.09
C PRO A 140 -2.23 15.15 2.40
N ASP A 141 -3.56 15.20 2.45
CA ASP A 141 -4.42 14.84 3.59
C ASP A 141 -4.67 13.33 3.72
N SER A 142 -4.33 12.55 2.69
CA SER A 142 -4.61 11.11 2.63
C SER A 142 -3.35 10.26 2.59
N SER A 143 -2.16 10.83 2.82
CA SER A 143 -0.91 10.09 2.78
C SER A 143 0.08 10.61 3.82
N MET A 144 0.93 9.71 4.32
CA MET A 144 2.10 10.05 5.12
C MET A 144 3.27 9.19 4.66
N PHE A 145 4.46 9.79 4.65
CA PHE A 145 5.71 9.10 4.43
C PHE A 145 6.76 9.78 5.28
N ASP A 146 7.41 9.03 6.16
CA ASP A 146 8.45 9.54 7.03
C ASP A 146 9.49 8.50 7.38
N ILE A 147 10.62 8.98 7.87
CA ILE A 147 11.71 8.17 8.37
C ILE A 147 11.88 8.48 9.86
N GLY A 148 11.69 7.44 10.67
CA GLY A 148 11.95 7.41 12.10
C GLY A 148 13.36 6.91 12.41
N PHE A 149 14.06 7.58 13.32
CA PHE A 149 15.38 7.19 13.79
C PHE A 149 15.65 7.71 15.20
N TYR A 150 16.64 7.14 15.88
CA TYR A 150 17.07 7.65 17.18
C TYR A 150 18.19 8.67 17.01
N ALA A 151 18.09 9.79 17.72
CA ALA A 151 19.16 10.77 17.88
C ALA A 151 18.99 11.43 19.25
N ASP A 152 20.07 11.82 19.94
CA ASP A 152 19.99 12.51 21.24
C ASP A 152 19.01 11.85 22.26
N ASN A 153 19.09 10.52 22.37
CA ASN A 153 18.30 9.66 23.26
C ASN A 153 16.76 9.79 23.10
N ARG A 154 16.28 10.11 21.90
CA ARG A 154 14.85 10.24 21.58
C ARG A 154 14.55 9.72 20.18
N VAL A 155 13.27 9.38 19.96
CA VAL A 155 12.78 9.03 18.62
C VAL A 155 12.51 10.32 17.85
N ILE A 156 13.19 10.47 16.73
CA ILE A 156 13.01 11.53 15.76
C ILE A 156 12.22 10.96 14.59
N ASN A 157 11.30 11.76 14.06
CA ASN A 157 10.49 11.40 12.89
C ASN A 157 10.51 12.59 11.92
N THR A 158 10.90 12.33 10.66
CA THR A 158 11.09 13.42 9.69
C THR A 158 9.83 14.24 9.44
N SER A 159 8.62 13.65 9.59
CA SER A 159 7.35 14.36 9.41
C SER A 159 7.17 15.60 10.28
N HIS A 160 7.88 15.68 11.41
CA HIS A 160 7.82 16.82 12.32
C HIS A 160 8.64 18.04 11.85
N PHE A 161 9.50 17.90 10.85
CA PHE A 161 10.47 18.93 10.47
C PHE A 161 10.18 19.55 9.09
N TYR A 162 10.75 20.72 8.87
CA TYR A 162 10.81 21.39 7.59
C TYR A 162 12.20 21.20 7.00
N PHE A 163 12.24 20.71 5.78
CA PHE A 163 13.47 20.55 5.02
C PHE A 163 13.71 21.81 4.19
N GLU A 164 14.97 22.10 3.91
CA GLU A 164 15.37 23.20 3.05
C GLU A 164 15.72 22.66 1.65
N PRO A 165 15.15 23.23 0.57
CA PRO A 165 15.46 22.77 -0.79
C PRO A 165 16.88 23.15 -1.18
N GLU A 166 17.61 22.20 -1.76
CA GLU A 166 18.92 22.42 -2.35
C GLU A 166 18.84 22.32 -3.88
N TRP A 167 19.28 23.38 -4.56
CA TRP A 167 19.22 23.48 -6.02
C TRP A 167 20.57 23.15 -6.64
N SER A 168 20.76 21.88 -7.02
CA SER A 168 21.93 21.47 -7.83
C SER A 168 21.79 21.86 -9.30
N ASP A 169 20.56 21.92 -9.82
CA ASP A 169 20.26 22.31 -11.20
C ASP A 169 19.92 23.80 -11.28
N VAL A 170 20.83 24.57 -11.90
CA VAL A 170 20.72 26.03 -12.08
C VAL A 170 19.48 26.46 -12.86
N ARG A 171 18.85 25.56 -13.65
CA ARG A 171 17.63 25.87 -14.41
C ARG A 171 16.43 26.20 -13.50
N PHE A 172 16.44 25.65 -12.30
CA PHE A 172 15.31 25.67 -11.38
C PHE A 172 15.61 26.34 -10.04
N THR A 173 16.79 26.92 -9.86
CA THR A 173 17.16 27.61 -8.61
C THR A 173 16.09 28.60 -8.15
N GLY A 174 15.56 28.38 -6.95
CA GLY A 174 14.52 29.22 -6.32
C GLY A 174 13.13 29.12 -6.94
N LYS A 175 12.87 28.15 -7.84
CA LYS A 175 11.55 27.98 -8.49
C LYS A 175 10.78 26.85 -7.85
N ASN A 176 9.51 27.11 -7.52
CA ASN A 176 8.64 26.08 -6.95
C ASN A 176 8.04 25.15 -8.01
N ASN A 177 8.08 25.51 -9.29
CA ASN A 177 7.59 24.67 -10.39
C ASN A 177 8.75 24.27 -11.30
N LEU A 178 9.00 22.97 -11.37
CA LEU A 178 10.10 22.34 -12.10
C LEU A 178 9.51 21.48 -13.21
N GLN A 179 9.72 21.85 -14.47
CA GLN A 179 9.20 21.11 -15.61
C GLN A 179 10.35 20.51 -16.43
N ILE A 180 10.28 19.20 -16.66
CA ILE A 180 11.22 18.46 -17.50
C ILE A 180 10.46 17.64 -18.56
N THR A 181 10.98 17.52 -19.78
CA THR A 181 10.28 16.84 -20.90
C THR A 181 11.22 15.94 -21.70
N GLY A 182 10.66 14.96 -22.42
CA GLY A 182 11.41 14.03 -23.26
C GLY A 182 12.40 13.17 -22.46
N ASN A 183 13.68 13.23 -22.83
CA ASN A 183 14.73 12.44 -22.18
C ASN A 183 15.44 13.17 -21.03
N ASP A 184 14.91 14.32 -20.61
CA ASP A 184 15.49 15.12 -19.52
C ASP A 184 15.30 14.46 -18.15
N SER A 185 16.14 14.85 -17.20
CA SER A 185 16.14 14.36 -15.83
C SER A 185 16.45 15.47 -14.84
N LEU A 186 15.93 15.32 -13.63
CA LEU A 186 16.10 16.26 -12.52
C LEU A 186 16.52 15.51 -11.27
N ARG A 187 17.43 16.11 -10.50
CA ARG A 187 17.71 15.74 -9.11
C ARG A 187 17.31 16.90 -8.22
N PHE A 188 16.33 16.66 -7.35
CA PHE A 188 15.85 17.66 -6.40
C PHE A 188 16.16 17.19 -4.99
N ALA A 189 16.96 17.97 -4.26
CA ALA A 189 17.42 17.62 -2.92
C ALA A 189 16.72 18.49 -1.87
N MET A 190 16.45 17.91 -0.71
CA MET A 190 15.90 18.58 0.45
C MET A 190 16.71 18.19 1.68
N ARG A 191 17.18 19.17 2.45
CA ARG A 191 18.07 18.97 3.60
C ARG A 191 17.36 19.22 4.92
N LEU A 192 17.53 18.30 5.85
CA LEU A 192 17.15 18.42 7.25
C LEU A 192 18.41 18.65 8.07
N TYR A 193 18.61 19.89 8.52
CA TYR A 193 19.78 20.27 9.31
C TYR A 193 19.69 19.79 10.76
N ALA A 194 20.84 19.39 11.31
CA ALA A 194 21.05 19.02 12.70
C ALA A 194 22.13 19.92 13.33
N GLY A 195 21.88 20.45 14.53
CA GLY A 195 22.85 21.18 15.34
C GLY A 195 22.21 22.19 16.28
N ALA A 196 23.01 22.69 17.23
CA ALA A 196 22.54 23.61 18.25
C ALA A 196 22.14 24.96 17.65
N SER A 197 21.19 25.62 18.29
CA SER A 197 20.64 26.93 17.92
C SER A 197 21.62 28.08 18.18
N ASP A 198 22.89 27.98 17.79
CA ASP A 198 23.83 29.10 17.83
C ASP A 198 23.75 29.92 16.53
N SER A 199 22.53 30.35 16.18
CA SER A 199 22.25 31.42 15.21
C SER A 199 22.82 31.28 13.78
N VAL A 200 23.47 30.16 13.42
CA VAL A 200 23.97 29.93 12.07
C VAL A 200 23.17 28.81 11.42
N THR A 201 22.27 29.20 10.53
CA THR A 201 21.29 28.38 9.79
C THR A 201 21.89 27.35 8.83
N HIS A 202 23.18 27.06 8.86
CA HIS A 202 23.81 26.06 7.99
C HIS A 202 24.87 25.31 8.77
N THR A 203 24.45 24.28 9.48
CA THR A 203 25.37 23.30 10.05
C THR A 203 25.90 22.41 8.93
N ASP A 204 27.10 21.88 9.10
CA ASP A 204 27.66 20.88 8.19
C ASP A 204 27.05 19.49 8.40
N LYS A 205 26.08 19.34 9.32
CA LYS A 205 25.42 18.09 9.69
C LYS A 205 23.97 18.09 9.21
N TYR A 206 23.63 17.18 8.31
CA TYR A 206 22.27 17.10 7.79
C TYR A 206 21.94 15.71 7.24
N ILE A 207 20.63 15.45 7.16
CA ILE A 207 20.06 14.35 6.38
C ILE A 207 19.52 14.94 5.09
N GLU A 208 19.87 14.37 3.94
CA GLU A 208 19.47 14.88 2.63
C GLU A 208 18.62 13.85 1.90
N PHE A 209 17.42 14.25 1.51
CA PHE A 209 16.50 13.49 0.68
C PHE A 209 16.68 13.91 -0.76
N ILE A 210 17.12 13.00 -1.63
CA ILE A 210 17.33 13.26 -3.06
C ILE A 210 16.28 12.53 -3.87
N TYR A 211 15.48 13.30 -4.60
CA TYR A 211 14.51 12.80 -5.57
C TYR A 211 15.10 12.85 -6.98
N SER A 212 15.33 11.67 -7.57
CA SER A 212 15.83 11.53 -8.94
C SER A 212 14.68 11.21 -9.89
N VAL A 213 14.29 12.18 -10.71
CA VAL A 213 13.13 12.08 -11.62
C VAL A 213 13.60 12.10 -13.07
N ARG A 214 13.04 11.21 -13.90
CA ARG A 214 13.21 11.22 -15.36
C ARG A 214 11.88 11.49 -16.02
N SER A 215 11.87 12.26 -17.11
CA SER A 215 10.60 12.64 -17.71
C SER A 215 9.86 11.48 -18.39
N ASP A 216 10.63 10.50 -18.91
CA ASP A 216 10.14 9.36 -19.68
C ASP A 216 9.67 8.15 -18.85
N ARG A 217 9.60 8.24 -17.50
CA ARG A 217 9.38 7.07 -16.63
C ARG A 217 8.48 7.36 -15.44
N TYR A 218 7.81 6.30 -14.98
CA TYR A 218 7.01 6.26 -13.75
C TYR A 218 7.84 5.97 -12.49
N MET A 219 9.15 5.77 -12.62
CA MET A 219 10.06 5.47 -11.51
C MET A 219 10.72 6.76 -11.02
N VAL A 220 10.67 6.98 -9.71
CA VAL A 220 11.29 8.11 -9.01
C VAL A 220 12.31 7.53 -8.03
N GLY A 221 13.59 7.86 -8.22
CA GLY A 221 14.62 7.51 -7.25
C GLY A 221 14.46 8.34 -5.98
N PHE A 222 14.75 7.74 -4.83
CA PHE A 222 14.70 8.36 -3.52
C PHE A 222 15.88 7.90 -2.68
N ASP A 223 16.92 8.73 -2.62
CA ASP A 223 18.11 8.48 -1.82
C ASP A 223 18.10 9.29 -0.54
N VAL A 224 18.57 8.69 0.55
CA VAL A 224 18.73 9.34 1.85
C VAL A 224 20.20 9.37 2.21
N ASN A 225 20.80 10.55 2.18
CA ASN A 225 22.20 10.78 2.53
C ASN A 225 22.34 11.28 3.97
N PHE A 226 23.41 10.85 4.62
CA PHE A 226 23.77 11.26 5.98
C PHE A 226 25.12 11.95 5.97
N VAL A 227 25.12 13.28 6.09
CA VAL A 227 26.33 14.10 6.01
C VAL A 227 26.73 14.56 7.41
N ASN A 228 27.93 14.17 7.85
CA ASN A 228 28.49 14.47 9.19
C ASN A 228 27.57 14.11 10.37
N MET A 229 26.77 13.06 10.22
CA MET A 229 25.79 12.61 11.21
C MET A 229 26.36 11.65 12.27
N ASP A 230 27.65 11.33 12.23
CA ASP A 230 28.32 10.35 13.10
C ASP A 230 28.20 10.66 14.61
N GLN A 231 28.10 11.95 14.96
CA GLN A 231 27.93 12.40 16.36
C GLN A 231 26.46 12.62 16.75
N VAL A 232 25.55 12.57 15.77
CA VAL A 232 24.12 12.79 15.98
C VAL A 232 23.38 11.47 16.11
N LEU A 233 23.71 10.52 15.24
CA LEU A 233 23.13 9.18 15.24
C LEU A 233 23.94 8.26 16.17
N PRO A 234 23.30 7.51 17.07
CA PRO A 234 23.99 6.54 17.91
C PRO A 234 24.76 5.51 17.08
N VAL A 235 26.00 5.21 17.47
CA VAL A 235 26.87 4.24 16.77
C VAL A 235 26.25 2.84 16.70
N ASN A 236 25.35 2.51 17.62
CA ASN A 236 24.63 1.24 17.66
C ASN A 236 23.30 1.25 16.89
N THR A 237 23.01 2.29 16.11
CA THR A 237 21.88 2.30 15.18
C THR A 237 22.05 1.15 14.18
N LYS A 238 21.00 0.35 14.02
CA LYS A 238 21.01 -0.82 13.13
C LYS A 238 20.03 -0.69 11.96
N ASP A 239 19.03 0.16 12.13
CA ASP A 239 18.00 0.38 11.14
C ASP A 239 17.42 1.80 11.24
N LEU A 240 16.73 2.18 10.18
CA LEU A 240 15.86 3.34 10.10
C LEU A 240 14.44 2.82 9.89
N ASN A 241 13.48 3.36 10.63
CA ASN A 241 12.08 2.99 10.48
C ASN A 241 11.46 3.84 9.36
N VAL A 242 10.87 3.21 8.35
CA VAL A 242 10.11 3.90 7.30
C VAL A 242 8.64 3.67 7.56
N ASN A 243 7.89 4.75 7.78
CA ASN A 243 6.46 4.69 7.93
C ASN A 243 5.83 5.19 6.64
N TRP A 244 5.06 4.33 5.98
CA TRP A 244 4.34 4.67 4.78
C TRP A 244 2.87 4.37 4.96
N TYR A 245 2.05 5.40 4.79
CA TYR A 245 0.61 5.34 4.96
C TYR A 245 -0.06 5.99 3.77
N ALA A 246 -1.08 5.34 3.22
CA ALA A 246 -1.94 5.92 2.20
C ALA A 246 -3.39 5.48 2.40
N ARG A 247 -4.26 6.46 2.56
CA ARG A 247 -5.70 6.33 2.39
C ARG A 247 -6.02 6.54 0.92
N LEU A 248 -6.27 5.44 0.22
CA LEU A 248 -6.36 5.41 -1.24
C LEU A 248 -7.66 6.07 -1.71
N LEU A 249 -7.55 6.89 -2.75
CA LEU A 249 -8.70 7.52 -3.39
C LEU A 249 -9.44 6.49 -4.24
N ARG A 250 -10.77 6.56 -4.22
CA ARG A 250 -11.61 5.81 -5.16
C ARG A 250 -11.43 6.39 -6.57
N GLN A 251 -11.11 5.55 -7.53
CA GLN A 251 -10.82 5.95 -8.92
C GLN A 251 -11.80 5.34 -9.92
N GLU A 252 -12.51 4.26 -9.55
CA GLU A 252 -13.35 3.49 -10.46
C GLU A 252 -14.86 3.61 -10.17
N LYS A 253 -15.65 3.39 -11.23
CA LYS A 253 -17.12 3.42 -11.13
C LYS A 253 -17.64 2.30 -10.23
N SER A 254 -17.08 1.09 -10.37
CA SER A 254 -17.50 -0.09 -9.61
C SER A 254 -16.67 -0.25 -8.34
N LEU A 255 -17.22 0.18 -7.21
CA LEU A 255 -16.54 0.10 -5.90
C LEU A 255 -16.18 -1.36 -5.54
N SER A 256 -17.10 -2.29 -5.78
CA SER A 256 -16.87 -3.70 -5.46
C SER A 256 -15.73 -4.29 -6.27
N THR A 257 -15.67 -4.00 -7.57
CA THR A 257 -14.58 -4.46 -8.45
C THR A 257 -13.26 -3.83 -8.07
N GLU A 258 -13.26 -2.54 -7.74
CA GLU A 258 -12.05 -1.82 -7.33
C GLU A 258 -11.49 -2.40 -6.04
N LYS A 259 -12.34 -2.61 -5.02
CA LYS A 259 -11.96 -3.25 -3.75
C LYS A 259 -11.42 -4.67 -3.97
N MET A 260 -12.10 -5.49 -4.77
CA MET A 260 -11.67 -6.88 -5.07
C MET A 260 -10.35 -6.97 -5.82
N ASN A 261 -9.83 -5.87 -6.36
CA ASN A 261 -8.54 -5.82 -7.03
C ASN A 261 -7.57 -4.87 -6.31
N THR A 262 -7.86 -4.47 -5.07
CA THR A 262 -7.01 -3.59 -4.26
C THR A 262 -6.42 -4.37 -3.10
N SER A 263 -5.09 -4.36 -2.99
CA SER A 263 -4.36 -5.01 -1.89
C SER A 263 -2.91 -4.55 -1.82
N ILE A 264 -2.25 -4.85 -0.70
CA ILE A 264 -0.81 -4.71 -0.54
C ILE A 264 -0.14 -5.96 -1.11
N HIS A 265 0.70 -5.78 -2.13
CA HIS A 265 1.60 -6.82 -2.64
C HIS A 265 3.01 -6.57 -2.14
N TYR A 266 3.81 -7.61 -1.97
CA TYR A 266 5.21 -7.49 -1.60
C TYR A 266 6.04 -8.63 -2.19
N ARG A 267 7.34 -8.39 -2.35
CA ARG A 267 8.27 -9.39 -2.87
C ARG A 267 9.35 -9.74 -1.87
N HIS A 268 9.50 -11.03 -1.58
CA HIS A 268 10.59 -11.53 -0.76
C HIS A 268 11.95 -11.48 -1.49
N SER A 269 13.04 -11.62 -0.74
CA SER A 269 14.39 -11.64 -1.32
C SER A 269 14.65 -12.84 -2.24
N ASP A 270 13.96 -13.95 -2.04
CA ASP A 270 14.05 -15.16 -2.89
C ASP A 270 13.28 -15.05 -4.22
N GLY A 271 12.49 -13.99 -4.40
CA GLY A 271 11.74 -13.71 -5.61
C GLY A 271 10.28 -14.15 -5.60
N GLU A 272 9.80 -14.70 -4.48
CA GLU A 272 8.37 -14.91 -4.27
C GLU A 272 7.65 -13.56 -4.13
N VAL A 273 6.43 -13.49 -4.68
CA VAL A 273 5.56 -12.31 -4.61
C VAL A 273 4.26 -12.73 -3.98
N ASP A 274 4.00 -12.18 -2.81
CA ASP A 274 2.82 -12.44 -2.00
C ASP A 274 1.98 -11.17 -1.84
N TYR A 275 0.80 -11.34 -1.24
CA TYR A 275 -0.17 -10.26 -1.09
C TYR A 275 -1.10 -10.50 0.09
N LEU A 276 -1.56 -9.40 0.69
CA LEU A 276 -2.63 -9.42 1.68
C LEU A 276 -3.98 -9.75 1.01
N SER A 277 -4.97 -10.17 1.79
CA SER A 277 -6.30 -10.51 1.27
C SER A 277 -6.93 -9.37 0.45
N GLU A 278 -7.36 -9.66 -0.77
CA GLU A 278 -8.13 -8.71 -1.61
C GLU A 278 -9.61 -8.59 -1.19
N ARG A 279 -10.08 -9.44 -0.26
CA ARG A 279 -11.53 -9.58 0.04
C ARG A 279 -11.95 -9.06 1.41
N LYS A 280 -10.99 -8.88 2.32
CA LYS A 280 -11.23 -8.46 3.70
C LYS A 280 -10.04 -7.64 4.21
N ASP A 281 -10.22 -7.06 5.38
CA ASP A 281 -9.12 -6.52 6.17
C ASP A 281 -8.11 -7.62 6.49
N ASP A 282 -6.83 -7.24 6.47
CA ASP A 282 -5.74 -8.17 6.66
C ASP A 282 -4.52 -7.43 7.22
N ASP A 283 -3.70 -8.14 7.97
CA ASP A 283 -2.40 -7.66 8.46
C ASP A 283 -1.40 -8.80 8.43
N GLU A 284 -0.13 -8.46 8.17
CA GLU A 284 0.94 -9.43 8.03
C GLU A 284 2.24 -8.87 8.60
N LYS A 285 2.92 -9.68 9.43
CA LYS A 285 4.23 -9.34 10.00
C LYS A 285 5.31 -10.20 9.37
N ILE A 286 6.12 -9.58 8.53
CA ILE A 286 7.15 -10.23 7.74
C ILE A 286 8.51 -9.98 8.38
N GLN A 287 9.12 -11.03 8.91
CA GLN A 287 10.46 -10.97 9.52
C GLN A 287 11.58 -11.24 8.50
N THR A 288 11.23 -11.77 7.33
CA THR A 288 12.19 -12.03 6.24
C THR A 288 12.50 -10.75 5.47
N ARG A 289 13.50 -10.83 4.58
CA ARG A 289 13.91 -9.70 3.75
C ARG A 289 12.88 -9.45 2.64
N VAL A 290 12.44 -8.21 2.51
CA VAL A 290 11.46 -7.77 1.50
C VAL A 290 12.13 -6.79 0.54
N LYS A 291 12.01 -7.02 -0.76
CA LYS A 291 12.60 -6.17 -1.80
C LYS A 291 11.77 -4.94 -2.09
N TRP A 292 10.44 -5.12 -2.15
CA TRP A 292 9.50 -4.03 -2.41
C TRP A 292 8.13 -4.33 -1.81
N ILE A 293 7.39 -3.25 -1.55
CA ILE A 293 6.00 -3.25 -1.05
C ILE A 293 5.19 -2.35 -1.97
N SER A 294 4.00 -2.79 -2.36
CA SER A 294 3.17 -2.15 -3.38
C SER A 294 1.75 -1.95 -2.87
N PHE A 295 1.34 -0.69 -2.73
CA PHE A 295 -0.05 -0.30 -2.57
C PHE A 295 -0.72 -0.35 -3.94
N LYS A 296 -1.32 -1.51 -4.24
CA LYS A 296 -1.90 -1.83 -5.54
C LYS A 296 -3.41 -1.61 -5.52
N GLN A 297 -3.89 -0.78 -6.44
CA GLN A 297 -5.29 -0.61 -6.80
C GLN A 297 -5.62 -1.45 -8.05
N GLN A 298 -6.84 -1.35 -8.55
CA GLN A 298 -7.28 -2.14 -9.71
C GLN A 298 -6.41 -1.96 -10.96
N PHE A 299 -6.02 -0.73 -11.30
CA PHE A 299 -5.26 -0.43 -12.52
C PHE A 299 -3.93 0.30 -12.28
N PHE A 300 -3.67 0.72 -11.04
CA PHE A 300 -2.52 1.54 -10.69
C PHE A 300 -1.86 1.00 -9.43
N ALA A 301 -0.59 1.34 -9.23
CA ALA A 301 0.12 1.03 -8.00
C ALA A 301 1.06 2.15 -7.63
N SER A 302 1.22 2.32 -6.31
CA SER A 302 2.37 2.96 -5.72
C SER A 302 3.24 1.86 -5.13
N THR A 303 4.51 1.76 -5.50
CA THR A 303 5.42 0.73 -5.00
C THR A 303 6.67 1.36 -4.43
N LEU A 304 7.02 1.03 -3.20
CA LEU A 304 8.29 1.38 -2.57
C LEU A 304 9.25 0.21 -2.69
N ILE A 305 10.44 0.49 -3.22
CA ILE A 305 11.47 -0.49 -3.57
C ILE A 305 12.75 -0.11 -2.83
N ALA A 306 13.34 -1.03 -2.06
CA ALA A 306 14.67 -0.82 -1.48
C ALA A 306 15.76 -1.16 -2.51
N ASP A 307 16.87 -0.42 -2.53
CA ASP A 307 18.04 -0.78 -3.34
C ASP A 307 18.67 -2.09 -2.86
N GLU A 308 18.64 -2.33 -1.55
CA GLU A 308 19.00 -3.60 -0.91
C GLU A 308 17.74 -4.39 -0.55
N TYR A 309 17.21 -4.21 0.68
CA TYR A 309 16.01 -4.85 1.19
C TYR A 309 15.51 -4.16 2.48
N PHE A 310 14.23 -4.32 2.77
CA PHE A 310 13.63 -4.06 4.09
C PHE A 310 13.71 -5.32 4.97
N ILE A 311 13.69 -5.12 6.28
CA ILE A 311 13.50 -6.14 7.32
C ILE A 311 12.32 -5.73 8.21
N ASN A 312 11.82 -6.64 9.04
CA ASN A 312 10.78 -6.38 10.05
C ASN A 312 9.62 -5.53 9.50
N THR A 313 8.97 -6.03 8.46
CA THR A 313 7.90 -5.32 7.75
C THR A 313 6.55 -5.66 8.38
N ASP A 314 5.81 -4.64 8.80
CA ASP A 314 4.43 -4.74 9.30
C ASP A 314 3.50 -4.08 8.28
N LEU A 315 2.59 -4.87 7.71
CA LEU A 315 1.66 -4.44 6.68
C LEU A 315 0.24 -4.51 7.21
N GLU A 316 -0.53 -3.46 6.97
CA GLU A 316 -1.93 -3.39 7.39
C GLU A 316 -2.81 -2.86 6.26
N LYS A 317 -3.90 -3.57 6.00
CA LYS A 317 -4.94 -3.16 5.07
C LYS A 317 -6.28 -3.10 5.79
N ARG A 318 -6.95 -1.95 5.71
CA ARG A 318 -8.26 -1.72 6.34
C ARG A 318 -9.24 -1.10 5.35
N GLY A 319 -10.43 -1.67 5.29
CA GLY A 319 -11.54 -1.14 4.50
C GLY A 319 -12.07 0.17 5.09
N GLU A 320 -12.44 1.09 4.22
CA GLU A 320 -13.09 2.32 4.65
C GLU A 320 -14.56 2.09 5.04
N PRO A 321 -15.06 2.76 6.10
CA PRO A 321 -16.48 2.74 6.44
C PRO A 321 -17.34 3.22 5.25
N GLU A 322 -18.53 2.64 5.07
CA GLU A 322 -19.41 2.95 3.93
C GLU A 322 -19.80 4.43 3.78
N LYS A 323 -19.64 5.23 4.83
CA LYS A 323 -20.00 6.66 4.87
C LYS A 323 -18.99 7.58 4.20
N GLU A 324 -17.82 7.08 3.79
CA GLU A 324 -16.75 7.89 3.19
C GLU A 324 -16.50 7.54 1.72
N PRO A 325 -17.35 8.03 0.78
CA PRO A 325 -17.33 7.59 -0.61
C PRO A 325 -16.09 8.04 -1.41
N ARG A 326 -15.27 8.94 -0.84
CA ARG A 326 -14.04 9.46 -1.45
C ARG A 326 -12.89 8.46 -1.39
N TYR A 327 -12.86 7.65 -0.32
CA TYR A 327 -11.74 6.76 -0.03
C TYR A 327 -12.14 5.31 -0.21
N LEU A 328 -11.18 4.48 -0.61
CA LEU A 328 -11.39 3.09 -0.97
C LEU A 328 -11.01 2.17 0.20
N GLU A 329 -9.73 2.19 0.56
CA GLU A 329 -9.09 1.42 1.63
C GLU A 329 -7.90 2.23 2.17
N THR A 330 -7.56 1.99 3.43
CA THR A 330 -6.34 2.47 4.07
C THR A 330 -5.28 1.37 4.02
N MET A 331 -4.07 1.75 3.62
CA MET A 331 -2.89 0.88 3.60
C MET A 331 -1.77 1.49 4.43
N THR A 332 -1.16 0.66 5.28
CA THR A 332 -0.04 1.04 6.13
C THR A 332 1.09 0.03 5.92
N ALA A 333 2.31 0.54 5.84
CA ALA A 333 3.54 -0.24 5.81
C ALA A 333 4.55 0.40 6.77
N ASN A 334 4.88 -0.31 7.85
CA ASN A 334 5.97 0.05 8.76
C ASN A 334 7.15 -0.86 8.46
N LEU A 335 8.25 -0.29 7.99
CA LEU A 335 9.40 -1.02 7.46
C LEU A 335 10.64 -0.67 8.28
N SER A 336 11.57 -1.61 8.44
CA SER A 336 12.93 -1.31 8.91
C SER A 336 13.91 -1.40 7.73
N LEU A 337 14.64 -0.32 7.47
CA LEU A 337 15.77 -0.28 6.55
C LEU A 337 17.06 -0.54 7.32
N PRO A 338 17.81 -1.61 7.03
CA PRO A 338 19.13 -1.81 7.61
C PRO A 338 20.04 -0.60 7.38
N PHE A 339 20.68 -0.12 8.43
CA PHE A 339 21.54 1.07 8.38
C PHE A 339 22.55 1.08 9.54
N ASN A 340 23.81 1.33 9.23
CA ASN A 340 24.87 1.54 10.21
C ASN A 340 25.57 2.88 9.95
N PRO A 341 25.45 3.89 10.83
CA PRO A 341 25.99 5.23 10.59
C PRO A 341 27.52 5.29 10.45
N ALA A 342 28.24 4.28 10.97
CA ALA A 342 29.70 4.19 10.85
C ALA A 342 30.17 3.72 9.46
N MET A 343 29.33 2.99 8.73
CA MET A 343 29.66 2.40 7.42
C MET A 343 28.86 3.04 6.29
N ASP A 344 27.58 3.31 6.54
CA ASP A 344 26.61 3.71 5.54
C ASP A 344 26.45 5.23 5.57
N LYS A 345 26.72 5.86 4.43
CA LYS A 345 26.51 7.31 4.23
C LYS A 345 25.28 7.62 3.35
N GLN A 346 24.71 6.59 2.74
CA GLN A 346 23.55 6.68 1.87
C GLN A 346 22.71 5.41 2.01
N VAL A 347 21.39 5.58 1.99
CA VAL A 347 20.42 4.48 1.83
C VAL A 347 19.53 4.79 0.65
N GLY A 348 19.50 3.88 -0.33
CA GLY A 348 18.78 4.06 -1.58
C GLY A 348 17.43 3.35 -1.61
N MET A 349 16.42 4.04 -2.13
CA MET A 349 15.09 3.53 -2.40
C MET A 349 14.57 4.08 -3.73
N GLN A 350 13.49 3.50 -4.23
CA GLN A 350 12.80 3.96 -5.42
C GLN A 350 11.29 3.84 -5.24
N PHE A 351 10.56 4.80 -5.78
CA PHE A 351 9.11 4.74 -5.90
C PHE A 351 8.71 4.46 -7.33
N TYR A 352 7.84 3.50 -7.54
CA TYR A 352 7.05 3.38 -8.76
C TYR A 352 5.68 3.99 -8.53
N PHE A 353 5.30 4.98 -9.35
CA PHE A 353 3.96 5.54 -9.35
C PHE A 353 3.37 5.44 -10.75
N GLY A 354 2.51 4.46 -10.99
CA GLY A 354 2.05 4.28 -12.36
C GLY A 354 1.04 3.17 -12.60
N PRO A 355 0.72 2.94 -13.88
CA PRO A 355 -0.26 1.95 -14.28
C PRO A 355 0.26 0.52 -14.14
N LEU A 356 -0.64 -0.44 -13.94
CA LEU A 356 -0.35 -1.87 -13.91
C LEU A 356 -0.24 -2.46 -15.33
N LYS A 357 0.67 -1.91 -16.13
CA LYS A 357 0.94 -2.38 -17.50
C LYS A 357 2.09 -3.39 -17.49
N TYR A 358 1.79 -4.61 -17.91
CA TYR A 358 2.73 -5.74 -17.95
C TYR A 358 4.09 -5.38 -18.60
N ASN A 359 4.06 -4.78 -19.79
CA ASN A 359 5.27 -4.43 -20.55
C ASN A 359 6.11 -3.33 -19.89
N ILE A 360 5.49 -2.46 -19.09
CA ILE A 360 6.21 -1.40 -18.37
C ILE A 360 6.90 -2.03 -17.15
N LEU A 361 6.14 -2.77 -16.35
CA LEU A 361 6.63 -3.38 -15.11
C LEU A 361 7.78 -4.38 -15.35
N ARG A 362 7.65 -5.22 -16.38
CA ARG A 362 8.68 -6.22 -16.73
C ARG A 362 10.04 -5.62 -17.10
N LYS A 363 10.07 -4.40 -17.67
CA LYS A 363 11.33 -3.73 -18.06
C LYS A 363 12.22 -3.43 -16.86
N TYR A 364 11.65 -3.27 -15.67
CA TYR A 364 12.39 -3.01 -14.45
C TYR A 364 13.08 -4.27 -13.89
N LYS A 365 12.70 -5.49 -14.33
CA LYS A 365 13.27 -6.76 -13.87
C LYS A 365 13.21 -6.95 -12.34
N LEU A 366 12.13 -6.44 -11.73
CA LEU A 366 11.87 -6.50 -10.29
C LEU A 366 10.69 -7.43 -9.94
N ASP A 367 10.23 -8.24 -10.90
CA ASP A 367 9.02 -9.06 -10.79
C ASP A 367 7.72 -8.26 -10.49
N LEU A 368 7.73 -6.95 -10.69
CA LEU A 368 6.56 -6.08 -10.45
C LEU A 368 5.34 -6.51 -11.28
N GLU A 369 5.55 -7.13 -12.45
CA GLU A 369 4.44 -7.63 -13.28
C GLU A 369 3.62 -8.75 -12.62
N ARG A 370 4.14 -9.38 -11.56
CA ARG A 370 3.44 -10.45 -10.82
C ARG A 370 2.29 -9.92 -9.98
N GLN A 371 2.24 -8.63 -9.69
CA GLN A 371 1.10 -8.00 -8.99
C GLN A 371 -0.14 -7.82 -9.90
N ILE A 372 -0.02 -8.11 -11.20
CA ILE A 372 -1.14 -8.07 -12.14
C ILE A 372 -1.92 -9.40 -12.03
N PRO A 373 -3.21 -9.37 -11.67
CA PRO A 373 -4.03 -10.58 -11.67
C PRO A 373 -4.29 -11.01 -13.11
N LEU A 374 -3.44 -11.90 -13.64
CA LEU A 374 -3.57 -12.43 -15.01
C LEU A 374 -4.74 -13.43 -15.19
N GLY A 375 -5.57 -13.61 -14.15
CA GLY A 375 -6.70 -14.53 -14.09
C GLY A 375 -6.42 -15.77 -13.25
N TRP A 376 -7.48 -16.48 -12.87
CA TRP A 376 -7.49 -17.61 -11.94
C TRP A 376 -6.39 -18.66 -12.23
N SER A 377 -5.65 -18.98 -11.16
CA SER A 377 -4.85 -20.17 -10.74
C SER A 377 -4.74 -21.42 -11.64
N PHE A 378 -4.76 -21.27 -12.96
CA PHE A 378 -4.48 -22.33 -13.91
C PHE A 378 -3.27 -21.88 -14.72
N PHE A 379 -2.11 -22.49 -14.43
CA PHE A 379 -0.84 -22.23 -15.11
C PHE A 379 -0.99 -22.11 -16.64
N LEU A 380 -1.87 -22.92 -17.23
CA LEU A 380 -2.16 -22.89 -18.66
C LEU A 380 -2.83 -21.59 -19.14
N MET A 381 -3.79 -21.04 -18.40
CA MET A 381 -4.48 -19.79 -18.77
C MET A 381 -3.56 -18.58 -18.64
N GLN A 382 -2.75 -18.52 -17.58
CA GLN A 382 -1.72 -17.49 -17.44
C GLN A 382 -0.69 -17.57 -18.56
N TRP A 383 -0.29 -18.79 -18.95
CA TRP A 383 0.63 -19.02 -20.08
C TRP A 383 0.02 -18.55 -21.41
N ILE A 384 -1.23 -18.94 -21.71
CA ILE A 384 -1.94 -18.49 -22.93
C ILE A 384 -2.08 -16.96 -22.94
N ASN A 385 -2.45 -16.35 -21.82
CA ASN A 385 -2.61 -14.90 -21.74
C ASN A 385 -1.27 -14.18 -21.99
N ARG A 386 -0.20 -14.63 -21.29
CA ARG A 386 1.14 -14.04 -21.38
C ARG A 386 1.81 -14.23 -22.75
N PHE A 387 1.66 -15.39 -23.36
CA PHE A 387 2.42 -15.77 -24.57
C PHE A 387 1.61 -15.70 -25.87
N ALA A 388 0.28 -15.69 -25.82
CA ALA A 388 -0.56 -15.60 -27.02
C ALA A 388 -1.41 -14.33 -27.03
N VAL A 389 -2.21 -14.10 -26.00
CA VAL A 389 -3.20 -13.00 -25.97
C VAL A 389 -2.51 -11.64 -25.94
N LEU A 390 -1.62 -11.39 -24.97
CA LEU A 390 -0.94 -10.10 -24.81
C LEU A 390 -0.07 -9.72 -26.03
N PRO A 391 0.76 -10.61 -26.61
CA PRO A 391 1.54 -10.28 -27.80
C PRO A 391 0.67 -9.92 -29.01
N VAL A 392 -0.38 -10.68 -29.28
CA VAL A 392 -1.31 -10.39 -30.39
C VAL A 392 -2.07 -9.09 -30.14
N PHE A 393 -2.53 -8.86 -28.90
CA PHE A 393 -3.21 -7.63 -28.54
C PHE A 393 -2.30 -6.41 -28.75
N ASN A 394 -1.07 -6.44 -28.25
CA ASN A 394 -0.11 -5.34 -28.42
C ASN A 394 0.25 -5.12 -29.89
N PHE A 395 0.35 -6.20 -30.69
CA PHE A 395 0.56 -6.10 -32.13
C PHE A 395 -0.61 -5.38 -32.83
N LEU A 396 -1.85 -5.74 -32.47
CA LEU A 396 -3.05 -5.10 -33.01
C LEU A 396 -3.23 -3.66 -32.54
N GLU A 397 -2.84 -3.34 -31.30
CA GLU A 397 -2.84 -1.98 -30.76
C GLU A 397 -1.88 -1.07 -31.55
N GLY A 398 -0.77 -1.60 -32.05
CA GLY A 398 0.17 -0.88 -32.91
C GLY A 398 -0.42 -0.37 -34.24
N PHE A 399 -1.60 -0.85 -34.66
CA PHE A 399 -2.32 -0.36 -35.84
C PHE A 399 -3.34 0.75 -35.52
N ASN A 400 -3.34 1.30 -34.30
CA ASN A 400 -4.30 2.32 -33.84
C ASN A 400 -5.78 1.90 -34.01
N LEU A 401 -6.08 0.61 -33.86
CA LEU A 401 -7.44 0.07 -33.94
C LEU A 401 -8.22 0.35 -32.65
N ASN A 402 -9.55 0.49 -32.77
CA ASN A 402 -10.42 0.57 -31.59
C ASN A 402 -10.38 -0.74 -30.78
N TYR A 403 -10.29 -0.66 -29.45
CA TYR A 403 -10.24 -1.83 -28.56
C TYR A 403 -11.37 -2.84 -28.78
N GLY A 404 -12.58 -2.40 -29.13
CA GLY A 404 -13.68 -3.31 -29.46
C GLY A 404 -13.42 -4.17 -30.71
N ILE A 405 -12.76 -3.60 -31.71
CA ILE A 405 -12.35 -4.30 -32.94
C ILE A 405 -11.19 -5.26 -32.63
N ILE A 406 -10.23 -4.81 -31.82
CA ILE A 406 -9.11 -5.67 -31.37
C ILE A 406 -9.66 -6.91 -30.67
N ILE A 407 -10.60 -6.74 -29.73
CA ILE A 407 -11.25 -7.86 -29.03
C ILE A 407 -12.00 -8.76 -30.02
N LEU A 408 -12.74 -8.19 -30.97
CA LEU A 408 -13.44 -8.98 -31.99
C LEU A 408 -12.48 -9.84 -32.80
N ILE A 409 -11.38 -9.26 -33.32
CA ILE A 409 -10.34 -9.99 -34.06
C ILE A 409 -9.74 -11.09 -33.19
N LEU A 410 -9.40 -10.78 -31.94
CA LEU A 410 -8.81 -11.72 -31.00
C LEU A 410 -9.75 -12.90 -30.71
N THR A 411 -11.06 -12.65 -30.54
CA THR A 411 -12.06 -13.71 -30.32
C THR A 411 -12.24 -14.61 -31.55
N VAL A 412 -12.19 -14.04 -32.76
CA VAL A 412 -12.24 -14.81 -34.01
C VAL A 412 -10.99 -15.67 -34.16
N LEU A 413 -9.80 -15.12 -33.90
CA LEU A 413 -8.54 -15.84 -33.96
C LEU A 413 -8.51 -17.01 -32.95
N LEU A 414 -8.94 -16.76 -31.72
CA LEU A 414 -9.09 -17.81 -30.70
C LEU A 414 -10.07 -18.90 -31.15
N LYS A 415 -11.23 -18.54 -31.72
CA LYS A 415 -12.17 -19.52 -32.26
C LYS A 415 -11.59 -20.35 -33.39
N ILE A 416 -10.78 -19.77 -34.28
CA ILE A 416 -10.12 -20.47 -35.37
C ILE A 416 -9.10 -21.47 -34.82
N VAL A 417 -8.25 -21.05 -33.87
CA VAL A 417 -7.25 -21.92 -33.24
C VAL A 417 -7.91 -23.06 -32.45
N LEU A 418 -9.03 -22.77 -31.76
CA LEU A 418 -9.78 -23.77 -31.00
C LEU A 418 -10.77 -24.56 -31.86
N PHE A 419 -10.97 -24.19 -33.13
CA PHE A 419 -11.90 -24.86 -34.05
C PHE A 419 -11.68 -26.37 -34.17
N PRO A 420 -10.45 -26.92 -34.37
CA PRO A 420 -10.26 -28.36 -34.47
C PRO A 420 -10.65 -29.10 -33.19
N ILE A 421 -10.44 -28.50 -32.01
CA ILE A 421 -10.84 -29.07 -30.73
C ILE A 421 -12.37 -29.00 -30.61
N ALA A 422 -12.96 -27.84 -30.87
CA ALA A 422 -14.40 -27.64 -30.82
C ALA A 422 -15.15 -28.57 -31.79
N TYR A 423 -14.60 -28.79 -32.99
CA TYR A 423 -15.13 -29.71 -33.98
C TYR A 423 -15.12 -31.16 -33.48
N LYS A 424 -14.01 -31.61 -32.86
CA LYS A 424 -13.94 -32.95 -32.25
C LYS A 424 -14.96 -33.11 -31.12
N THR A 425 -15.10 -32.11 -30.25
CA THR A 425 -16.10 -32.11 -29.18
C THR A 425 -17.53 -32.13 -29.71
N TYR A 426 -17.80 -31.36 -30.78
CA TYR A 426 -19.10 -31.35 -31.45
C TYR A 426 -19.43 -32.71 -32.08
N MET A 427 -18.47 -33.31 -32.80
CA MET A 427 -18.61 -34.64 -33.39
C MET A 427 -18.87 -35.71 -32.32
N SER A 428 -18.13 -35.67 -31.20
CA SER A 428 -18.36 -36.58 -30.06
C SER A 428 -19.77 -36.41 -29.48
N SER A 429 -20.23 -35.17 -29.29
CA SER A 429 -21.56 -34.87 -28.78
C SER A 429 -22.67 -35.30 -29.75
N ALA A 430 -22.45 -35.14 -31.06
CA ALA A 430 -23.38 -35.58 -32.09
C ALA A 430 -23.50 -37.12 -32.11
N LYS A 431 -22.38 -37.84 -32.05
CA LYS A 431 -22.38 -39.32 -31.93
C LYS A 431 -23.13 -39.77 -30.67
N MET A 432 -22.91 -39.11 -29.53
CA MET A 432 -23.60 -39.45 -28.29
C MET A 432 -25.11 -39.17 -28.36
N ARG A 433 -25.53 -38.14 -29.11
CA ARG A 433 -26.95 -37.84 -29.36
C ARG A 433 -27.62 -38.91 -30.21
N VAL A 434 -26.92 -39.46 -31.20
CA VAL A 434 -27.42 -40.57 -32.03
C VAL A 434 -27.50 -41.87 -31.24
N LEU A 435 -26.52 -42.14 -30.37
CA LEU A 435 -26.48 -43.35 -29.54
C LEU A 435 -27.41 -43.30 -28.32
N LYS A 436 -27.91 -42.11 -27.97
CA LYS A 436 -28.78 -41.90 -26.80
C LYS A 436 -30.01 -42.84 -26.75
N PRO A 437 -30.83 -43.00 -27.81
CA PRO A 437 -31.96 -43.93 -27.79
C PRO A 437 -31.55 -45.39 -27.51
N GLU A 438 -30.46 -45.87 -28.12
CA GLU A 438 -29.96 -47.24 -27.88
C GLU A 438 -29.40 -47.40 -26.46
N ILE A 439 -28.72 -46.38 -25.95
CA ILE A 439 -28.23 -46.32 -24.56
C ILE A 439 -29.42 -46.36 -23.58
N ASP A 440 -30.50 -45.64 -23.89
CA ASP A 440 -31.70 -45.60 -23.06
C ASP A 440 -32.46 -46.95 -23.09
N GLU A 441 -32.51 -47.64 -24.24
CA GLU A 441 -33.04 -49.01 -24.36
C GLU A 441 -32.21 -50.04 -23.57
N ILE A 442 -30.88 -49.98 -23.66
CA ILE A 442 -29.98 -50.84 -22.87
C ILE A 442 -30.14 -50.56 -21.37
N ASN A 443 -30.33 -49.29 -20.99
CA ASN A 443 -30.58 -48.91 -19.60
C ASN A 443 -31.93 -49.41 -19.09
N ALA A 444 -32.97 -49.45 -19.94
CA ALA A 444 -34.27 -50.03 -19.61
C ALA A 444 -34.20 -51.56 -19.48
N LYS A 445 -33.40 -52.23 -20.32
CA LYS A 445 -33.22 -53.70 -20.29
C LYS A 445 -32.36 -54.17 -19.10
N TYR A 446 -31.44 -53.35 -18.60
CA TYR A 446 -30.57 -53.65 -17.47
C TYR A 446 -30.58 -52.52 -16.41
N PRO A 447 -31.62 -52.42 -15.57
CA PRO A 447 -31.78 -51.31 -14.62
C PRO A 447 -30.91 -51.42 -13.36
N LYS A 448 -30.32 -52.60 -13.08
CA LYS A 448 -29.49 -52.83 -11.89
C LYS A 448 -28.03 -52.40 -12.13
N LYS A 449 -27.41 -51.76 -11.13
CA LYS A 449 -26.01 -51.29 -11.18
C LYS A 449 -24.98 -52.43 -11.28
N GLU A 450 -25.34 -53.65 -10.93
CA GLU A 450 -24.45 -54.83 -10.91
C GLU A 450 -24.17 -55.39 -12.31
N ASP A 451 -25.02 -55.10 -13.32
CA ASP A 451 -24.81 -55.52 -14.71
C ASP A 451 -23.99 -54.51 -15.54
N ALA A 452 -23.30 -53.55 -14.90
CA ALA A 452 -22.56 -52.49 -15.58
C ALA A 452 -21.47 -52.99 -16.54
N MET A 453 -20.86 -54.16 -16.27
CA MET A 453 -19.89 -54.80 -17.19
C MET A 453 -20.52 -55.42 -18.45
N LYS A 454 -21.84 -55.66 -18.49
CA LYS A 454 -22.55 -56.11 -19.70
C LYS A 454 -23.04 -54.94 -20.57
N LYS A 455 -22.83 -53.70 -20.13
CA LYS A 455 -23.22 -52.45 -20.82
C LYS A 455 -22.07 -51.75 -21.54
N GLN A 456 -20.82 -52.11 -21.23
CA GLN A 456 -19.62 -51.69 -21.98
C GLN A 456 -19.46 -52.60 -23.20
#